data_AF-A0A4Y5R650-F1
#
_entry.id   AF-A0A4Y5R650-F1
#
_cell.length_a   1.000
_cell.length_b   1.000
_cell.length_c   1.000
_cell.angle_alpha   90.00
_cell.angle_beta   90.00
_cell.angle_gamma   90.00
#
_symmetry.space_group_name_H-M   'P 1'
#
loop_
_entity.id
_entity.type
_entity.pdbx_description
1 polymer ?
#
loop_
_entity_poly.entity_id
_entity_poly.type
_entity_poly.pdbx_seq_one_letter_code
_entity_poly.pdbx_strand_id
1 'polypeptide(L)'
;LLFILSEVLFFFSFFWAFFHSSIAPNVELGAVWPPQGINPLNPFSVPLLNTAVLLSSGATVTWAHHALISGKKTEAINGLTATVILGLIFTGLQPMEY
;
A
#
# COMPACT_ATOMS: atom_id res chain seq x y z
N LEU A 1 -14.26 -10.93 9.33
CA LEU A 1 -13.02 -11.71 9.17
C LEU A 1 -13.01 -12.51 7.85
N LEU A 2 -14.00 -13.36 7.56
CA LEU A 2 -14.05 -14.13 6.29
C LEU A 2 -14.01 -13.25 5.03
N PHE A 3 -14.69 -12.10 5.04
CA PHE A 3 -14.59 -11.11 3.96
C PHE A 3 -13.15 -10.60 3.72
N ILE A 4 -12.39 -10.34 4.79
CA ILE A 4 -10.99 -9.92 4.66
C ILE A 4 -10.14 -11.07 4.11
N LEU A 5 -10.42 -12.31 4.52
CA LEU A 5 -9.74 -13.49 3.99
C LEU A 5 -9.99 -13.66 2.49
N SER A 6 -11.22 -13.45 2.01
CA SER A 6 -11.49 -13.51 0.56
C SER A 6 -10.73 -12.43 -0.22
N GLU A 7 -10.62 -11.21 0.31
CA GLU A 7 -9.81 -10.14 -0.30
C GLU A 7 -8.32 -10.51 -0.33
N VAL A 8 -7.79 -11.12 0.74
CA VAL A 8 -6.39 -11.60 0.76
C VAL A 8 -6.14 -12.66 -0.31
N LEU A 9 -7.05 -13.63 -0.47
CA LEU A 9 -6.95 -14.65 -1.53
C LEU A 9 -7.09 -14.06 -2.94
N PHE A 10 -7.94 -13.03 -3.09
CA PHE A 10 -8.04 -12.27 -4.31
C PHE A 10 -6.71 -11.61 -4.68
N PHE A 11 -6.07 -10.89 -3.74
CA PHE A 11 -4.73 -10.31 -3.97
C PHE A 11 -3.65 -11.36 -4.20
N PHE A 12 -3.72 -12.50 -3.51
CA PHE A 12 -2.81 -13.62 -3.69
C PHE A 12 -2.77 -14.11 -5.15
N SER A 13 -3.90 -14.09 -5.87
CA SER A 13 -3.94 -14.46 -7.29
C SER A 13 -3.11 -13.53 -8.19
N PHE A 14 -3.08 -12.22 -7.90
CA PHE A 14 -2.23 -11.27 -8.63
C PHE A 14 -0.74 -11.46 -8.31
N PHE A 15 -0.41 -11.71 -7.04
CA PHE A 15 0.96 -12.06 -6.66
C PHE A 15 1.44 -13.34 -7.34
N TRP A 16 0.58 -14.36 -7.41
CA TRP A 16 0.87 -15.59 -8.13
C TRP A 16 1.20 -15.31 -9.60
N ALA A 17 0.36 -14.53 -10.29
CA ALA A 17 0.60 -14.16 -11.68
C ALA A 17 1.93 -13.39 -11.85
N PHE A 18 2.22 -12.43 -10.97
CA PHE A 18 3.48 -11.69 -10.97
C PHE A 18 4.70 -12.60 -10.78
N PHE A 19 4.67 -13.51 -9.80
CA PHE A 19 5.79 -14.43 -9.54
C PHE A 19 5.98 -15.43 -10.68
N HIS A 20 4.89 -15.95 -11.24
CA HIS A 20 4.94 -16.85 -12.39
C HIS A 20 5.66 -16.20 -13.57
N SER A 21 5.32 -14.96 -13.90
CA SER A 21 5.93 -14.23 -15.02
C SER A 21 7.34 -13.71 -14.75
N SER A 22 7.68 -13.37 -13.50
CA SER A 22 8.99 -12.79 -13.15
C SER A 22 10.08 -13.82 -12.87
N ILE A 23 9.74 -14.99 -12.33
CA ILE A 23 10.71 -16.05 -11.99
C ILE A 23 11.17 -16.81 -13.24
N ALA A 24 10.27 -17.04 -14.19
CA ALA A 24 10.55 -17.72 -15.45
C ALA A 24 10.09 -16.86 -16.65
N PRO A 25 10.80 -15.75 -16.94
CA PRO A 25 10.41 -14.84 -18.01
C PRO A 25 10.51 -15.51 -19.39
N ASN A 26 9.50 -15.27 -20.23
CA ASN A 26 9.45 -15.82 -21.58
C ASN A 26 10.63 -15.31 -22.44
N VAL A 27 11.06 -16.14 -23.40
CA VAL A 27 12.15 -15.80 -24.33
C VAL A 27 11.83 -14.55 -25.14
N GLU A 28 10.55 -14.33 -25.48
CA GLU A 28 10.05 -13.15 -26.19
C GLU A 28 10.27 -11.84 -25.41
N LEU A 29 10.42 -11.91 -24.08
CA LEU A 29 10.70 -10.76 -23.20
C LEU A 29 12.21 -10.54 -22.98
N GLY A 30 13.07 -11.30 -23.67
CA GLY A 30 14.52 -11.28 -23.52
C GLY A 30 15.04 -12.19 -22.41
N ALA A 31 14.20 -13.10 -21.88
CA ALA A 31 14.53 -14.04 -20.80
C ALA A 31 15.10 -13.37 -19.53
N VAL A 32 14.73 -12.12 -19.27
CA VAL A 32 15.14 -11.32 -18.11
C VAL A 32 13.94 -10.63 -17.47
N TRP A 33 14.05 -10.30 -16.20
CA TRP A 33 13.09 -9.48 -15.47
C TRP A 33 13.80 -8.30 -14.79
N PRO A 34 13.33 -7.05 -14.93
CA PRO A 34 12.21 -6.60 -15.77
C PRO A 34 12.43 -6.89 -17.27
N PRO A 35 11.36 -7.00 -18.07
CA PRO A 35 11.47 -7.19 -19.51
C PRO A 35 12.33 -6.10 -20.18
N GLN A 36 13.00 -6.46 -21.27
CA GLN A 36 13.81 -5.49 -22.01
C GLN A 36 12.97 -4.30 -22.48
N GLY A 37 13.49 -3.08 -22.30
CA GLY A 37 12.81 -1.84 -22.67
C GLY A 37 11.90 -1.25 -21.58
N ILE A 38 11.71 -1.94 -20.46
CA ILE A 38 10.97 -1.41 -19.30
C ILE A 38 11.94 -0.76 -18.31
N ASN A 39 11.70 0.52 -18.01
CA ASN A 39 12.37 1.24 -16.94
C ASN A 39 11.47 1.23 -15.70
N PRO A 40 11.76 0.42 -14.67
CA PRO A 40 10.94 0.37 -13.46
C PRO A 40 11.03 1.68 -12.67
N LEU A 41 9.97 1.98 -11.91
CA LEU A 41 9.97 3.09 -10.96
C LEU A 41 11.06 2.88 -9.90
N ASN A 42 11.68 3.97 -9.46
CA ASN A 42 12.65 3.91 -8.38
C ASN A 42 11.93 3.67 -7.05
N PRO A 43 12.14 2.52 -6.37
CA PRO A 43 11.43 2.18 -5.14
C PRO A 43 11.73 3.13 -3.98
N PHE A 44 12.87 3.84 -4.01
CA PHE A 44 13.29 4.78 -2.97
C PHE A 44 12.74 6.20 -3.16
N SER A 45 11.93 6.43 -4.18
CA SER A 45 11.32 7.72 -4.48
C SER A 45 9.89 7.82 -3.89
N VAL A 46 8.89 8.12 -4.72
CA VAL A 46 7.48 8.19 -4.33
C VAL A 46 6.96 6.89 -3.70
N PRO A 47 7.37 5.67 -4.12
CA PRO A 47 6.87 4.44 -3.49
C PRO A 47 7.26 4.32 -2.01
N LEU A 48 8.46 4.77 -1.65
CA LEU A 48 8.94 4.79 -0.26
C LEU A 48 8.15 5.79 0.57
N LEU A 49 7.86 6.98 0.01
CA LEU A 49 7.01 7.97 0.67
C LEU A 49 5.60 7.41 0.93
N ASN A 50 4.99 6.76 -0.06
CA ASN A 50 3.69 6.12 0.06
C ASN A 50 3.66 5.04 1.17
N THR A 51 4.73 4.27 1.29
CA THR A 51 4.90 3.30 2.38
C THR A 51 4.95 3.99 3.75
N ALA A 52 5.73 5.07 3.87
CA ALA A 52 5.81 5.84 5.11
C ALA A 52 4.47 6.47 5.51
N VAL A 53 3.70 6.95 4.53
CA VAL A 53 2.34 7.51 4.74
C VAL A 53 1.39 6.44 5.26
N LEU A 54 1.35 5.25 4.64
CA LEU A 54 0.50 4.15 5.09
C LEU A 54 0.87 3.67 6.50
N LEU A 55 2.15 3.48 6.80
CA LEU A 55 2.60 3.12 8.15
C LEU A 55 2.22 4.18 9.19
N SER A 56 2.39 5.47 8.85
CA SER A 56 1.99 6.58 9.72
C SER A 56 0.48 6.59 9.97
N SER A 57 -0.33 6.30 8.94
CA SER A 57 -1.79 6.20 9.09
C SER A 57 -2.21 5.04 10.03
N GLY A 58 -1.46 3.93 10.00
CA GLY A 58 -1.62 2.81 10.95
C GLY A 58 -1.33 3.22 12.40
N ALA A 59 -0.33 4.07 12.61
CA ALA A 59 -0.03 4.61 13.94
C ALA A 59 -1.13 5.58 14.42
N THR A 60 -1.62 6.48 13.56
CA THR A 60 -2.65 7.46 13.93
C THR A 60 -4.00 6.81 14.20
N VAL A 61 -4.39 5.75 13.48
CA VAL A 61 -5.64 5.03 13.77
C VAL A 61 -5.55 4.23 15.06
N THR A 62 -4.37 3.68 15.36
CA THR A 62 -4.12 2.99 16.65
C THR A 62 -4.22 3.98 17.81
N TRP A 63 -3.66 5.18 17.65
CA TRP A 63 -3.83 6.27 18.61
C TRP A 63 -5.31 6.66 18.80
N ALA A 64 -6.05 6.84 17.70
CA ALA A 64 -7.48 7.15 17.75
C ALA A 64 -8.28 6.07 18.50
N HIS A 65 -7.96 4.80 18.26
CA HIS A 65 -8.58 3.66 18.93
C HIS A 65 -8.32 3.66 20.45
N HIS A 66 -7.07 3.88 20.88
CA HIS A 66 -6.75 3.98 22.30
C HIS A 66 -7.37 5.21 22.98
N ALA A 67 -7.44 6.34 22.28
CA ALA A 67 -8.12 7.53 22.77
C ALA A 67 -9.63 7.31 22.96
N LEU A 68 -10.26 6.58 22.03
CA LEU A 68 -11.68 6.20 22.11
C LEU A 68 -11.95 5.33 23.34
N ILE A 69 -11.14 4.29 23.56
CA ILE A 69 -11.23 3.40 24.74
C ILE A 69 -11.03 4.20 26.03
N SER A 70 -10.13 5.19 26.01
CA SER A 70 -9.84 6.06 27.18
C SER A 70 -10.88 7.17 27.40
N GLY A 71 -11.96 7.22 26.61
CA GLY A 71 -13.00 8.26 26.71
C GLY A 71 -12.56 9.65 26.25
N LYS A 72 -11.38 9.79 25.64
CA LYS A 72 -10.81 11.07 25.17
C LYS A 72 -11.34 11.42 23.78
N LYS A 73 -12.56 11.96 23.72
CA LYS A 73 -13.27 12.26 22.46
C LYS A 73 -12.46 13.13 21.49
N THR A 74 -11.87 14.23 21.96
CA THR A 74 -11.12 15.16 21.10
C THR A 74 -9.92 14.48 20.46
N GLU A 75 -9.15 13.72 21.23
CA GLU A 75 -7.99 12.97 20.74
C GLU A 75 -8.38 11.87 19.74
N ALA A 76 -9.50 11.18 20.00
CA ALA A 76 -10.02 10.17 19.08
C ALA A 76 -10.40 10.78 17.73
N ILE A 77 -11.06 11.94 17.73
CA ILE A 77 -11.40 12.67 16.50
C ILE A 77 -10.13 13.14 15.79
N ASN A 78 -9.19 13.75 16.51
CA ASN A 78 -7.94 14.24 15.94
C ASN A 78 -7.13 13.12 15.27
N GLY A 79 -6.97 11.97 15.94
CA GLY A 79 -6.24 10.82 15.38
C GLY A 79 -6.94 10.21 14.16
N LEU A 80 -8.27 10.13 14.19
CA LEU A 80 -9.05 9.65 13.04
C LEU A 80 -8.95 10.61 11.85
N THR A 81 -9.08 11.92 12.09
CA THR A 81 -8.93 12.95 11.05
C THR A 81 -7.54 12.90 10.42
N ALA A 82 -6.48 12.77 11.23
CA ALA A 82 -5.12 12.60 10.72
C ALA A 82 -4.98 11.35 9.84
N THR A 83 -5.57 10.23 10.26
CA THR A 83 -5.58 8.97 9.47
C THR A 83 -6.23 9.17 8.10
N VAL A 84 -7.40 9.83 8.06
CA VAL A 84 -8.12 10.09 6.80
C VAL A 84 -7.31 11.01 5.89
N ILE A 85 -6.70 12.08 6.43
CA ILE A 85 -5.86 12.99 5.66
C ILE A 85 -4.66 12.25 5.05
N LEU A 86 -3.98 11.39 5.82
CA LEU A 86 -2.88 10.57 5.32
C LEU A 86 -3.34 9.62 4.20
N GLY A 87 -4.54 9.03 4.32
CA GLY A 87 -5.15 8.24 3.26
C GLY A 87 -5.40 9.04 1.98
N LEU A 88 -5.93 10.26 2.09
CA LEU A 88 -6.13 11.16 0.94
C LEU A 88 -4.80 11.57 0.30
N ILE A 89 -3.75 11.81 1.10
CA ILE A 89 -2.40 12.10 0.59
C ILE A 89 -1.88 10.91 -0.21
N PHE A 90 -1.99 9.68 0.32
CA PHE A 90 -1.61 8.46 -0.40
C PHE A 90 -2.36 8.33 -1.75
N THR A 91 -3.69 8.49 -1.74
CA THR A 91 -4.49 8.43 -2.98
C THR A 91 -4.14 9.55 -3.96
N GLY A 92 -3.78 10.74 -3.47
CA GLY A 92 -3.36 11.87 -4.31
C GLY A 92 -1.95 11.74 -4.89
N LEU A 93 -1.06 11.01 -4.23
CA LEU A 93 0.30 10.72 -4.73
C LEU A 93 0.29 9.64 -5.82
N GLN A 94 -0.65 8.68 -5.76
CA GLN A 94 -0.70 7.56 -6.68
C GLN A 94 -0.76 7.95 -8.18
N PRO A 95 -1.55 8.96 -8.62
CA PRO A 95 -1.55 9.43 -10.00
C PRO A 95 -0.25 10.08 -10.48
N MET A 96 0.65 10.49 -9.58
CA MET A 96 1.97 10.98 -9.99
C MET A 96 2.92 9.83 -10.36
N GLU A 97 2.62 8.60 -9.93
CA GLU A 97 3.39 7.40 -10.24
C GLU A 97 2.86 6.65 -11.48
N TYR A 98 1.61 6.88 -11.86
CA TYR A 98 0.96 6.32 -13.05
C TYR A 98 1.20 7.17 -14.29
#